data_AF-A0A935LVC9-F1
#
_entry.id   AF-A0A935LVC9-F1
#
_cell.length_a   1.000
_cell.length_b   1.000
_cell.length_c   1.000
_cell.angle_alpha   90.00
_cell.angle_beta   90.00
_cell.angle_gamma   90.00
#
_symmetry.space_group_name_H-M   'P 1'
#
loop_
_entity.id
_entity.type
_entity.pdbx_description
1 polymer ?
#
loop_
_entity_poly.entity_id
_entity_poly.type
_entity_poly.pdbx_seq_one_letter_code
_entity_poly.pdbx_strand_id
1 'polypeptide(L)'
;MESAPGILLMTGTDNTVTGMNTLRNNTTGYQNTAMGLNALIDNVSGSYMTAFGYKSLSSNYNGFYNTALGYQTLFTNYGGSYNTAVGSWSLYNNTNGHSNTALGNEYL
;
A
#
# COMPACT_ATOMS: atom_id res chain seq x y z
N MET A 1 30.70 -20.49 -2.79
CA MET A 1 29.81 -20.44 -3.98
C MET A 1 28.41 -20.15 -3.47
N GLU A 2 27.80 -19.10 -4.01
CA GLU A 2 26.71 -18.28 -3.48
C GLU A 2 25.38 -18.99 -3.17
N SER A 3 24.61 -18.47 -2.20
CA SER A 3 23.14 -18.39 -2.32
C SER A 3 22.57 -17.17 -1.57
N ALA A 4 22.30 -16.14 -2.39
CA ALA A 4 21.31 -15.05 -2.33
C ALA A 4 21.14 -14.13 -1.09
N PRO A 5 21.14 -12.79 -1.28
CA PRO A 5 20.85 -11.80 -0.24
C PRO A 5 19.34 -11.58 -0.07
N GLY A 6 18.89 -11.37 1.18
CA GLY A 6 17.66 -10.64 1.49
C GLY A 6 16.38 -11.45 1.64
N ILE A 7 16.12 -11.95 2.84
CA ILE A 7 14.75 -12.17 3.33
C ILE A 7 14.62 -11.40 4.65
N LEU A 8 13.93 -10.27 4.62
CA LEU A 8 13.41 -9.64 5.83
C LEU A 8 12.20 -10.48 6.26
N LEU A 9 12.22 -10.93 7.51
CA LEU A 9 11.18 -11.79 8.09
C LEU A 9 9.81 -11.10 8.00
N MET A 10 8.93 -11.61 7.13
CA MET A 10 7.51 -11.27 7.07
C MET A 10 6.83 -11.84 8.32
N THR A 11 6.46 -11.00 9.30
CA THR A 11 5.73 -11.46 10.52
C THR A 11 4.23 -11.20 10.46
N GLY A 12 3.78 -10.43 9.47
CA GLY A 12 2.37 -10.16 9.23
C GLY A 12 1.62 -11.39 8.70
N THR A 13 0.57 -11.81 9.39
CA THR A 13 -0.29 -12.94 8.98
C THR A 13 -1.43 -12.47 8.06
N ASP A 14 -2.06 -13.42 7.38
CA ASP A 14 -3.34 -13.24 6.67
C ASP A 14 -3.34 -12.21 5.53
N ASN A 15 -2.19 -12.01 4.89
CA ASN A 15 -2.06 -11.15 3.71
C ASN A 15 -2.34 -11.93 2.43
N THR A 16 -3.13 -11.35 1.50
CA THR A 16 -3.35 -11.90 0.16
C THR A 16 -2.61 -11.03 -0.86
N VAL A 17 -1.60 -11.60 -1.53
CA VAL A 17 -0.72 -10.84 -2.44
C VAL A 17 -0.59 -11.45 -3.83
N THR A 18 -0.54 -10.60 -4.85
CA THR A 18 -0.15 -10.98 -6.20
C THR A 18 0.52 -9.83 -6.94
N GLY A 19 1.58 -10.12 -7.70
CA GLY A 19 2.41 -9.13 -8.36
C GLY A 19 3.85 -9.12 -7.83
N MET A 20 4.74 -8.53 -8.62
CA MET A 20 6.16 -8.43 -8.27
C MET A 20 6.37 -7.34 -7.21
N ASN A 21 7.21 -7.64 -6.20
CA ASN A 21 7.55 -6.76 -5.07
C ASN A 21 6.36 -6.28 -4.21
N THR A 22 5.20 -6.91 -4.32
CA THR A 22 4.05 -6.61 -3.48
C THR A 22 4.35 -6.96 -2.01
N LEU A 23 4.10 -6.04 -1.07
CA LEU A 23 4.42 -6.19 0.36
C LEU A 23 5.90 -6.51 0.69
N ARG A 24 6.85 -6.22 -0.20
CA ARG A 24 8.26 -6.62 -0.02
C ARG A 24 8.89 -6.14 1.29
N ASN A 25 8.53 -4.95 1.77
CA ASN A 25 9.06 -4.37 3.01
C ASN A 25 8.07 -4.42 4.19
N ASN A 26 7.05 -5.28 4.12
CA ASN A 26 6.11 -5.51 5.22
C ASN A 26 6.74 -6.23 6.40
N THR A 27 6.81 -5.55 7.56
CA THR A 27 7.41 -6.12 8.77
C THR A 27 6.35 -6.77 9.65
N THR A 28 5.36 -6.01 10.14
CA THR A 28 4.33 -6.49 11.09
C THR A 28 2.89 -6.35 10.59
N GLY A 29 2.65 -5.74 9.43
CA GLY A 29 1.30 -5.50 8.90
C GLY A 29 0.55 -6.77 8.53
N TYR A 30 -0.71 -6.90 8.94
CA TYR A 30 -1.53 -8.11 8.73
C TYR A 30 -2.86 -7.78 8.04
N GLN A 31 -3.51 -8.82 7.50
CA GLN A 31 -4.82 -8.70 6.83
C GLN A 31 -4.87 -7.67 5.69
N ASN A 32 -3.80 -7.58 4.90
CA ASN A 32 -3.74 -6.73 3.71
C ASN A 32 -4.07 -7.52 2.44
N THR A 33 -4.83 -6.91 1.54
CA THR A 33 -5.08 -7.45 0.19
C THR A 33 -4.39 -6.55 -0.83
N ALA A 34 -3.44 -7.10 -1.58
CA ALA A 34 -2.58 -6.34 -2.49
C ALA A 34 -2.42 -7.03 -3.85
N MET A 35 -2.71 -6.32 -4.94
CA MET A 35 -2.59 -6.82 -6.30
C MET A 35 -1.96 -5.76 -7.20
N GLY A 36 -0.78 -6.04 -7.75
CA GLY A 36 -0.09 -5.17 -8.71
C GLY A 36 1.39 -5.00 -8.40
N LEU A 37 2.15 -4.65 -9.43
CA LEU A 37 3.59 -4.39 -9.33
C LEU A 37 3.84 -3.25 -8.33
N ASN A 38 4.63 -3.54 -7.30
CA ASN A 38 4.98 -2.64 -6.19
C ASN A 38 3.77 -2.12 -5.36
N ALA A 39 2.61 -2.79 -5.38
CA ALA A 39 1.52 -2.45 -4.47
C ALA A 39 1.93 -2.69 -3.01
N LEU A 40 1.69 -1.73 -2.11
CA LEU A 40 2.09 -1.79 -0.70
C LEU A 40 3.57 -2.15 -0.46
N ILE A 41 4.48 -1.80 -1.38
CA ILE A 41 5.89 -2.21 -1.31
C ILE A 41 6.58 -1.75 -0.02
N ASP A 42 6.30 -0.53 0.45
CA ASP A 42 6.88 0.07 1.66
C ASP A 42 5.83 0.21 2.79
N ASN A 43 4.96 -0.79 2.95
CA ASN A 43 4.10 -0.89 4.13
C ASN A 43 4.93 -1.42 5.30
N VAL A 44 5.13 -0.68 6.40
CA VAL A 44 5.93 -1.20 7.54
C VAL A 44 5.05 -1.97 8.52
N SER A 45 4.06 -1.28 9.12
CA SER A 45 3.16 -1.82 10.15
C SER A 45 1.67 -1.75 9.79
N GLY A 46 1.33 -1.17 8.63
CA GLY A 46 -0.06 -0.96 8.22
C GLY A 46 -0.83 -2.26 8.04
N SER A 47 -2.06 -2.27 8.53
CA SER A 47 -2.95 -3.44 8.51
C SER A 47 -4.32 -3.06 7.94
N TYR A 48 -5.05 -4.05 7.44
CA TYR A 48 -6.37 -3.86 6.83
C TYR A 48 -6.38 -2.96 5.58
N MET A 49 -5.35 -3.08 4.75
CA MET A 49 -5.20 -2.29 3.53
C MET A 49 -5.73 -3.05 2.31
N THR A 50 -6.41 -2.35 1.41
CA THR A 50 -6.84 -2.88 0.12
C THR A 50 -6.16 -2.08 -0.99
N ALA A 51 -5.19 -2.68 -1.70
CA ALA A 51 -4.40 -2.00 -2.73
C ALA A 51 -4.45 -2.77 -4.06
N PHE A 52 -5.06 -2.18 -5.09
CA PHE A 52 -5.08 -2.76 -6.43
C PHE A 52 -4.53 -1.76 -7.45
N GLY A 53 -3.51 -2.16 -8.21
CA GLY A 53 -2.89 -1.36 -9.26
C GLY A 53 -1.38 -1.16 -9.08
N TYR A 54 -0.73 -0.62 -10.10
CA TYR A 54 0.71 -0.33 -10.07
C TYR A 54 1.01 0.76 -9.03
N LYS A 55 1.90 0.45 -8.07
CA LYS A 55 2.31 1.35 -6.97
C LYS A 55 1.12 1.93 -6.17
N SER A 56 0.00 1.21 -6.11
CA SER A 56 -1.11 1.58 -5.22
C SER A 56 -0.68 1.41 -3.75
N LEU A 57 -0.89 2.43 -2.92
CA LEU A 57 -0.43 2.48 -1.53
C LEU A 57 1.07 2.19 -1.34
N SER A 58 1.91 2.61 -2.30
CA SER A 58 3.34 2.25 -2.33
C SER A 58 4.08 2.61 -1.04
N SER A 59 3.78 3.74 -0.41
CA SER A 59 4.44 4.21 0.81
C SER A 59 3.42 4.45 1.92
N ASN A 60 3.29 3.46 2.83
CA ASN A 60 2.40 3.52 3.99
C ASN A 60 3.16 3.16 5.27
N TYR A 61 3.62 4.17 6.01
CA TYR A 61 4.49 3.94 7.16
C TYR A 61 3.73 3.41 8.39
N ASN A 62 2.50 3.89 8.65
CA ASN A 62 1.67 3.52 9.83
C ASN A 62 0.14 3.64 9.60
N GLY A 63 -0.33 3.78 8.36
CA GLY A 63 -1.77 3.95 8.10
C GLY A 63 -2.53 2.64 8.18
N PHE A 64 -3.78 2.70 8.62
CA PHE A 64 -4.71 1.56 8.70
C PHE A 64 -5.97 1.80 7.89
N TYR A 65 -6.64 0.73 7.45
CA TYR A 65 -7.95 0.80 6.82
C TYR A 65 -8.03 1.72 5.59
N ASN A 66 -7.00 1.69 4.73
CA ASN A 66 -7.06 2.45 3.47
C ASN A 66 -7.40 1.54 2.28
N THR A 67 -8.25 2.04 1.40
CA THR A 67 -8.60 1.40 0.12
C THR A 67 -8.07 2.26 -1.02
N ALA A 68 -7.21 1.69 -1.86
CA ALA A 68 -6.59 2.36 -3.00
C ALA A 68 -6.70 1.50 -4.26
N LEU A 69 -7.47 1.98 -5.23
CA LEU A 69 -7.73 1.28 -6.48
C LEU A 69 -7.31 2.15 -7.67
N GLY A 70 -6.22 1.79 -8.35
CA GLY A 70 -5.72 2.51 -9.52
C GLY A 70 -4.20 2.61 -9.60
N TYR A 71 -3.72 3.32 -10.62
CA TYR A 71 -2.30 3.60 -10.81
C TYR A 71 -1.84 4.71 -9.87
N GLN A 72 -0.85 4.44 -9.01
CA GLN A 72 -0.31 5.40 -8.04
C GLN A 72 -1.37 6.08 -7.15
N THR A 73 -2.46 5.39 -6.85
CA THR A 73 -3.49 5.83 -5.91
C THR A 73 -2.97 5.75 -4.48
N LEU A 74 -3.17 6.80 -3.67
CA LEU A 74 -2.61 6.91 -2.31
C LEU A 74 -1.09 6.59 -2.25
N PHE A 75 -0.34 7.05 -3.25
CA PHE A 75 1.07 6.69 -3.42
C PHE A 75 1.92 7.01 -2.19
N THR A 76 1.75 8.21 -1.62
CA THR A 76 2.29 8.54 -0.29
C THR A 76 1.15 8.73 0.71
N ASN A 77 1.11 7.86 1.71
CA ASN A 77 0.12 7.92 2.79
C ASN A 77 0.82 7.79 4.15
N TYR A 78 1.28 8.91 4.72
CA TYR A 78 2.15 8.91 5.89
C TYR A 78 1.34 8.87 7.21
N GLY A 79 0.75 7.72 7.53
CA GLY A 79 -0.04 7.57 8.76
C GLY A 79 -1.49 8.03 8.63
N GLY A 80 -1.92 8.47 7.44
CA GLY A 80 -3.33 8.62 7.12
C GLY A 80 -4.07 7.28 7.26
N SER A 81 -5.23 7.30 7.89
CA SER A 81 -6.06 6.10 8.05
C SER A 81 -7.48 6.35 7.59
N TYR A 82 -8.20 5.28 7.26
CA TYR A 82 -9.62 5.34 6.83
C TYR A 82 -9.84 6.09 5.50
N ASN A 83 -8.85 6.13 4.61
CA ASN A 83 -9.01 6.79 3.30
C ASN A 83 -9.50 5.80 2.23
N THR A 84 -10.44 6.25 1.40
CA THR A 84 -10.87 5.52 0.20
C THR A 84 -10.55 6.36 -1.02
N ALA A 85 -9.67 5.85 -1.89
CA ALA A 85 -9.27 6.49 -3.13
C ALA A 85 -9.44 5.52 -4.31
N VAL A 86 -10.12 5.99 -5.36
CA VAL A 86 -10.35 5.21 -6.58
C VAL A 86 -10.06 6.08 -7.79
N GLY A 87 -9.16 5.62 -8.65
CA GLY A 87 -8.70 6.31 -9.84
C GLY A 87 -7.21 6.67 -9.75
N SER A 88 -6.59 6.85 -10.92
CA SER A 88 -5.15 7.07 -11.01
C SER A 88 -4.74 8.35 -10.29
N TRP A 89 -3.67 8.28 -9.50
CA TRP A 89 -3.15 9.40 -8.70
C TRP A 89 -4.13 9.97 -7.67
N SER A 90 -5.30 9.36 -7.44
CA SER A 90 -6.26 9.86 -6.46
C SER A 90 -5.65 9.85 -5.05
N LEU A 91 -5.72 11.00 -4.36
CA LEU A 91 -5.02 11.26 -3.08
C LEU A 91 -3.53 10.94 -3.16
N TYR A 92 -2.85 11.35 -4.24
CA TYR A 92 -1.46 10.97 -4.49
C TYR A 92 -0.54 11.23 -3.29
N ASN A 93 -0.72 12.39 -2.64
CA ASN A 93 0.00 12.79 -1.45
C ASN A 93 -0.95 13.05 -0.28
N ASN A 94 -1.15 12.04 0.56
CA ASN A 94 -1.94 12.13 1.77
C ASN A 94 -1.06 11.96 3.03
N THR A 95 -0.37 13.02 3.42
CA THR A 95 0.60 12.97 4.53
C THR A 95 -0.02 12.78 5.90
N ASN A 96 -1.24 13.28 6.16
CA ASN A 96 -1.90 13.13 7.48
C ASN A 96 -3.44 13.11 7.39
N GLY A 97 -4.01 13.07 6.18
CA GLY A 97 -5.45 13.06 6.02
C GLY A 97 -6.05 11.74 6.48
N HIS A 98 -7.11 11.85 7.26
CA HIS A 98 -7.90 10.73 7.74
C HIS A 98 -9.30 10.83 7.18
N SER A 99 -9.94 9.68 6.96
CA SER A 99 -11.35 9.62 6.58
C SER A 99 -11.70 10.37 5.28
N ASN A 100 -10.76 10.45 4.34
CA ASN A 100 -11.02 11.06 3.04
C ASN A 100 -11.65 10.06 2.06
N THR A 101 -12.53 10.56 1.21
CA THR A 101 -13.03 9.82 0.04
C THR A 101 -12.70 10.62 -1.21
N ALA A 102 -11.97 10.01 -2.15
CA ALA A 102 -11.63 10.61 -3.43
C ALA A 102 -11.93 9.64 -4.57
N LEU A 103 -12.58 10.15 -5.61
CA LEU A 103 -12.97 9.39 -6.79
C LEU A 103 -12.54 10.16 -8.04
N GLY A 104 -11.94 9.46 -9.00
CA GLY A 104 -11.48 10.05 -10.25
C GLY A 104 -9.95 10.12 -10.34
N ASN A 105 -9.47 10.72 -11.42
CA ASN A 105 -8.05 10.86 -11.68
C ASN A 105 -7.56 12.24 -11.21
N GLU A 106 -6.50 12.28 -10.41
CA GLU A 106 -5.73 13.51 -10.19
C GLU A 106 -4.77 13.68 -11.37
N TYR A 107 -4.75 14.88 -11.97
CA TYR A 107 -3.75 15.25 -12.96
C TYR A 107 -2.62 15.94 -12.21
N LEU A 108 -1.41 15.38 -12.29
CA LEU A 108 -0.20 15.93 -11.68
C LEU A 108 0.59 16.81 -12.64
#